data_AF-A0A6J8FKT5-F1
#
_entry.id   AF-A0A6J8FKT5-F1
#
_cell.length_a   1.000
_cell.length_b   1.000
_cell.length_c   1.000
_cell.angle_alpha   90.00
_cell.angle_beta   90.00
_cell.angle_gamma   90.00
#
_symmetry.space_group_name_H-M   'P 1'
#
loop_
_entity.id
_entity.type
_entity.pdbx_description
1 polymer ?
#
loop_
_entity_poly.entity_id
_entity_poly.type
_entity_poly.pdbx_seq_one_letter_code
_entity_poly.pdbx_strand_id
1 'polypeptide(L)'
;MSDDAAGTVFEEAVALVDMFHNSGQSHKMLRLLPRLGRRFNLNFEEKFVYFSPFDYDRVFALADQCLERAEVFYQARNDRAGVMRVLQQRKELIDKKFFNMRDFAGRIHTMRGHWKRRAQVLTNAPTPDELLRYSPTIHQVYRDFKYELNAPIGREKEVQPGVNRVVHDMGNPYRRNGVRSQRMFRDAEKNFEKYIRADAFEA
;
A
#
# COMPACT_ATOMS: atom_id res chain seq x y z
N MET A 1 -39.59 -18.64 7.68
CA MET A 1 -39.14 -17.23 7.81
C MET A 1 -40.04 -16.44 6.89
N SER A 2 -40.73 -15.39 7.37
CA SER A 2 -41.62 -14.61 6.51
C SER A 2 -40.80 -13.98 5.39
N ASP A 3 -41.30 -14.05 4.16
CA ASP A 3 -40.65 -13.47 2.97
C ASP A 3 -40.39 -11.97 3.12
N ASP A 4 -41.05 -11.29 4.06
CA ASP A 4 -41.03 -9.83 4.18
C ASP A 4 -39.69 -9.18 4.46
N ALA A 5 -38.72 -9.91 5.01
CA ALA A 5 -37.40 -9.41 5.38
C ALA A 5 -36.24 -10.02 4.57
N ALA A 6 -36.51 -10.81 3.52
CA ALA A 6 -35.45 -11.49 2.78
C ALA A 6 -34.44 -10.52 2.14
N GLY A 7 -34.93 -9.44 1.51
CA GLY A 7 -34.07 -8.40 0.92
C GLY A 7 -33.14 -7.71 1.92
N THR A 8 -33.64 -7.39 3.12
CA THR A 8 -32.85 -6.71 4.15
C THR A 8 -31.74 -7.60 4.72
N VAL A 9 -31.99 -8.91 4.85
CA VAL A 9 -30.97 -9.87 5.32
C VAL A 9 -29.82 -9.99 4.32
N PHE A 10 -30.12 -9.99 3.01
CA PHE A 10 -29.08 -10.04 1.98
C PHE A 10 -28.21 -8.77 1.97
N GLU A 11 -28.81 -7.60 2.20
CA GLU A 11 -28.07 -6.35 2.33
C GLU A 11 -27.21 -6.28 3.58
N GLU A 12 -27.71 -6.78 4.72
CA GLU A 12 -26.93 -6.88 5.95
C GLU A 12 -25.69 -7.76 5.76
N ALA A 13 -25.85 -8.90 5.07
CA ALA A 13 -24.73 -9.77 4.74
C ALA A 13 -23.66 -9.05 3.89
N VAL A 14 -24.08 -8.24 2.91
CA VAL A 14 -23.15 -7.48 2.05
C VAL A 14 -22.50 -6.34 2.82
N ALA A 15 -23.22 -5.67 3.72
CA ALA A 15 -22.66 -4.65 4.60
C ALA A 15 -21.55 -5.21 5.49
N LEU A 16 -21.72 -6.43 6.03
CA LEU A 16 -20.65 -7.12 6.78
C LEU A 16 -19.42 -7.40 5.91
N VAL A 17 -19.63 -7.82 4.65
CA VAL A 17 -18.54 -8.04 3.70
C VAL A 17 -17.81 -6.72 3.43
N ASP A 18 -18.51 -5.62 3.17
CA ASP A 18 -17.87 -4.33 2.91
C ASP A 18 -17.06 -3.79 4.12
N MET A 19 -17.48 -4.09 5.35
CA MET A 19 -16.78 -3.62 6.55
C MET A 19 -15.53 -4.46 6.88
N PHE A 20 -15.60 -5.79 6.72
CA PHE A 20 -14.59 -6.69 7.28
C PHE A 20 -13.80 -7.49 6.23
N HIS A 21 -14.29 -7.60 4.99
CA HIS A 21 -13.61 -8.39 3.97
C HIS A 21 -12.50 -7.59 3.28
N ASN A 22 -11.36 -8.24 3.04
CA ASN A 22 -10.28 -7.68 2.24
C ASN A 22 -10.39 -8.14 0.79
N SER A 23 -10.90 -7.25 -0.06
CA SER A 23 -11.09 -7.51 -1.49
C SER A 23 -9.79 -7.68 -2.29
N GLY A 24 -8.63 -7.24 -1.78
CA GLY A 24 -7.34 -7.35 -2.46
C GLY A 24 -6.59 -8.65 -2.20
N GLN A 25 -6.82 -9.28 -1.04
CA GLN A 25 -5.94 -10.34 -0.55
C GLN A 25 -5.97 -11.61 -1.41
N SER A 26 -7.11 -11.96 -2.01
CA SER A 26 -7.22 -13.20 -2.81
C SER A 26 -6.33 -13.23 -4.04
N HIS A 27 -5.96 -12.06 -4.60
CA HIS A 27 -5.12 -11.97 -5.81
C HIS A 27 -3.71 -11.44 -5.53
N LYS A 28 -3.31 -11.28 -4.27
CA LYS A 28 -1.99 -10.72 -3.90
C LYS A 28 -0.83 -11.43 -4.59
N MET A 29 -0.84 -12.76 -4.62
CA MET A 29 0.20 -13.56 -5.27
C MET A 29 -0.06 -13.90 -6.74
N LEU A 30 -1.26 -13.58 -7.23
CA LEU A 30 -1.68 -13.90 -8.61
C LEU A 30 -1.45 -12.72 -9.57
N ARG A 31 -1.55 -11.49 -9.06
CA ARG A 31 -1.54 -10.25 -9.83
C ARG A 31 -0.30 -10.05 -10.71
N LEU A 32 0.88 -10.44 -10.21
CA LEU A 32 2.15 -10.27 -10.95
C LEU A 32 2.55 -11.49 -11.79
N LEU A 33 1.79 -12.60 -11.73
CA LEU A 33 2.12 -13.82 -12.47
C LEU A 33 2.26 -13.62 -13.99
N PRO A 34 1.48 -12.75 -14.67
CA PRO A 34 1.69 -12.44 -16.09
C PRO A 34 3.12 -11.99 -16.46
N ARG A 35 3.89 -11.47 -15.50
CA ARG A 35 5.27 -11.00 -15.72
C ARG A 35 6.28 -12.14 -15.81
N LEU A 36 5.90 -13.38 -15.48
CA LEU A 36 6.75 -14.57 -15.63
C LEU A 36 6.89 -15.00 -17.09
N GLY A 37 5.88 -14.72 -17.93
CA GLY A 37 5.89 -15.05 -19.35
C GLY A 37 7.06 -14.36 -20.07
N ARG A 38 8.00 -15.15 -20.58
CA ARG A 38 9.21 -14.63 -21.27
C ARG A 38 9.16 -14.73 -22.78
N ARG A 39 8.20 -15.45 -23.33
CA ARG A 39 8.04 -15.65 -24.78
C ARG A 39 6.79 -14.90 -25.27
N PHE A 40 6.82 -14.46 -26.51
CA PHE A 40 5.70 -13.74 -27.13
C PHE A 40 5.17 -14.41 -28.41
N ASN A 41 6.01 -15.18 -29.12
CA ASN A 41 5.58 -15.89 -30.32
C ASN A 41 4.92 -17.26 -30.01
N LEU A 42 5.41 -17.93 -28.97
CA LEU A 42 4.90 -19.21 -28.47
C LEU A 42 4.80 -19.08 -26.94
N ASN A 43 3.91 -19.83 -26.32
CA ASN A 43 3.65 -19.79 -24.88
C ASN A 43 3.30 -18.37 -24.37
N PHE A 44 2.63 -17.57 -25.20
CA PHE A 44 2.30 -16.19 -24.83
C PHE A 44 1.16 -16.13 -23.81
N GLU A 45 0.37 -17.20 -23.66
CA GLU A 45 -0.67 -17.35 -22.65
C GLU A 45 -0.15 -17.17 -21.23
N GLU A 46 1.13 -17.45 -20.97
CA GLU A 46 1.80 -17.14 -19.70
C GLU A 46 1.72 -15.63 -19.34
N LYS A 47 1.60 -14.75 -20.33
CA LYS A 47 1.43 -13.29 -20.16
C LYS A 47 -0.02 -12.85 -20.01
N PHE A 48 -0.97 -13.76 -20.22
CA PHE A 48 -2.41 -13.48 -20.18
C PHE A 48 -3.14 -14.41 -19.21
N VAL A 49 -2.41 -15.05 -18.29
CA VAL A 49 -3.00 -15.87 -17.23
C VAL A 49 -4.04 -15.06 -16.46
N TYR A 50 -5.25 -15.61 -16.38
CA TYR A 50 -6.38 -15.00 -15.71
C TYR A 50 -6.93 -15.98 -14.69
N PHE A 51 -7.25 -15.46 -13.51
CA PHE A 51 -7.82 -16.21 -12.41
C PHE A 51 -9.12 -15.52 -12.04
N SER A 52 -10.23 -16.26 -12.12
CA SER A 52 -11.54 -15.70 -11.86
C SER A 52 -11.69 -15.37 -10.38
N PRO A 53 -12.21 -14.18 -10.00
CA PRO A 53 -12.47 -13.88 -8.60
C PRO A 53 -13.51 -14.80 -7.96
N PHE A 54 -14.40 -15.40 -8.76
CA PHE A 54 -15.40 -16.35 -8.30
C PHE A 54 -14.79 -17.67 -7.80
N ASP A 55 -13.59 -18.04 -8.26
CA ASP A 55 -12.92 -19.29 -7.85
C ASP A 55 -12.01 -19.08 -6.62
N TYR A 56 -11.38 -17.90 -6.52
CA TYR A 56 -10.37 -17.58 -5.51
C TYR A 56 -10.92 -16.77 -4.33
N ASP A 57 -12.14 -16.26 -4.42
CA ASP A 57 -12.83 -15.54 -3.36
C ASP A 57 -14.30 -15.96 -3.27
N ARG A 58 -14.56 -17.00 -2.45
CA ARG A 58 -15.91 -17.51 -2.25
C ARG A 58 -16.82 -16.51 -1.54
N VAL A 59 -16.27 -15.64 -0.69
CA VAL A 59 -17.05 -14.60 0.01
C VAL A 59 -17.59 -13.60 -1.01
N PHE A 60 -16.76 -13.21 -1.99
CA PHE A 60 -17.19 -12.39 -3.12
C PHE A 60 -18.34 -13.03 -3.91
N ALA A 61 -18.23 -14.31 -4.27
CA ALA A 61 -19.29 -15.02 -5.00
C ALA A 61 -20.60 -15.14 -4.18
N LEU A 62 -20.50 -15.37 -2.87
CA LEU A 62 -21.67 -15.40 -1.99
C LEU A 62 -22.35 -14.03 -1.88
N ALA A 63 -21.56 -12.95 -1.73
CA ALA A 63 -22.08 -11.59 -1.68
C ALA A 63 -22.77 -11.21 -3.00
N ASP A 64 -22.19 -11.58 -4.14
CA ASP A 64 -22.79 -11.38 -5.46
C ASP A 64 -24.15 -12.09 -5.58
N GLN A 65 -24.25 -13.34 -5.11
CA GLN A 65 -25.51 -14.09 -5.11
C GLN A 65 -26.54 -13.51 -4.15
N CYS A 66 -26.12 -12.96 -3.00
CA CYS A 66 -27.01 -12.27 -2.07
C CYS A 66 -27.63 -11.03 -2.73
N LEU A 67 -26.82 -10.22 -3.42
CA LEU A 67 -27.29 -9.05 -4.16
C LEU A 67 -28.21 -9.43 -5.31
N GLU A 68 -27.91 -10.50 -6.05
CA GLU A 68 -28.81 -11.00 -7.10
C GLU A 68 -30.20 -11.39 -6.54
N ARG A 69 -30.22 -12.10 -5.41
CA ARG A 69 -31.49 -12.48 -4.77
C ARG A 69 -32.24 -11.29 -4.18
N ALA A 70 -31.51 -10.30 -3.64
CA ALA A 70 -32.09 -9.04 -3.18
C ALA A 70 -32.72 -8.26 -4.34
N GLU A 71 -32.07 -8.22 -5.50
CA GLU A 71 -32.59 -7.58 -6.70
C GLU A 71 -33.93 -8.19 -7.13
N VAL A 72 -33.99 -9.52 -7.27
CA VAL A 72 -35.22 -10.25 -7.62
C VAL A 72 -36.33 -9.98 -6.60
N PHE A 73 -35.99 -9.91 -5.32
CA PHE A 73 -36.92 -9.59 -4.25
C PHE A 73 -37.53 -8.18 -4.39
N TYR A 74 -36.71 -7.15 -4.63
CA TYR A 74 -37.20 -5.79 -4.81
C TYR A 74 -37.96 -5.60 -6.14
N GLN A 75 -37.53 -6.30 -7.20
CA GLN A 75 -38.26 -6.33 -8.47
C GLN A 75 -39.68 -6.89 -8.29
N ALA A 76 -39.83 -8.01 -7.57
CA ALA A 76 -41.14 -8.61 -7.28
C ALA A 76 -42.07 -7.67 -6.49
N ARG A 77 -41.51 -6.74 -5.72
CA ARG A 77 -42.24 -5.74 -4.93
C ARG A 77 -42.46 -4.41 -5.64
N ASN A 78 -42.00 -4.27 -6.90
CA ASN A 78 -41.96 -3.01 -7.63
C ASN A 78 -41.20 -1.88 -6.89
N ASP A 79 -40.26 -2.22 -6.00
CA ASP A 79 -39.41 -1.24 -5.34
C ASP A 79 -38.21 -0.89 -6.22
N ARG A 80 -38.40 0.13 -7.06
CA ARG A 80 -37.35 0.61 -7.98
C ARG A 80 -36.13 1.17 -7.25
N ALA A 81 -36.33 1.79 -6.08
CA ALA A 81 -35.23 2.37 -5.32
C ALA A 81 -34.33 1.27 -4.73
N GLY A 82 -34.95 0.21 -4.20
CA GLY A 82 -34.25 -1.00 -3.73
C GLY A 82 -33.44 -1.67 -4.84
N VAL A 83 -34.04 -1.88 -6.02
CA VAL A 83 -33.35 -2.46 -7.19
C VAL A 83 -32.14 -1.64 -7.59
N MET A 84 -32.28 -0.32 -7.73
CA MET A 84 -31.16 0.55 -8.12
C MET A 84 -30.00 0.49 -7.13
N ARG A 85 -30.30 0.53 -5.84
CA ARG A 85 -29.29 0.50 -4.76
C ARG A 85 -28.52 -0.82 -4.74
N VAL A 86 -29.22 -1.95 -4.83
CA VAL A 86 -28.60 -3.29 -4.88
C VAL A 86 -27.69 -3.44 -6.11
N LEU A 87 -28.15 -2.98 -7.28
CA LEU A 87 -27.35 -3.02 -8.51
C LEU A 87 -26.10 -2.12 -8.44
N GLN A 88 -26.21 -0.94 -7.81
CA GLN A 88 -25.07 -0.07 -7.56
C GLN A 88 -24.04 -0.75 -6.65
N GLN A 89 -24.48 -1.33 -5.53
CA GLN A 89 -23.60 -2.07 -4.62
C GLN A 89 -22.93 -3.27 -5.31
N ARG A 90 -23.69 -4.02 -6.12
CA ARG A 90 -23.15 -5.16 -6.89
C ARG A 90 -22.08 -4.71 -7.88
N LYS A 91 -22.31 -3.58 -8.56
CA LYS A 91 -21.32 -2.95 -9.44
C LYS A 91 -20.07 -2.52 -8.68
N GLU A 92 -20.22 -1.85 -7.54
CA GLU A 92 -19.09 -1.41 -6.72
C GLU A 92 -18.26 -2.58 -6.19
N LEU A 93 -18.92 -3.67 -5.80
CA LEU A 93 -18.26 -4.90 -5.33
C LEU A 93 -17.37 -5.50 -6.42
N ILE A 94 -17.88 -5.64 -7.65
CA ILE A 94 -17.09 -6.17 -8.78
C ILE A 94 -16.01 -5.19 -9.22
N ASP A 95 -16.26 -3.87 -9.20
CA ASP A 95 -15.28 -2.84 -9.54
C ASP A 95 -14.11 -2.84 -8.54
N LYS A 96 -14.38 -2.92 -7.22
CA LYS A 96 -13.36 -3.09 -6.17
C LYS A 96 -12.51 -4.34 -6.41
N LYS A 97 -13.13 -5.45 -6.84
CA LYS A 97 -12.42 -6.69 -7.15
C LYS A 97 -11.52 -6.54 -8.38
N PHE A 98 -12.04 -5.99 -9.48
CA PHE A 98 -11.25 -5.75 -10.68
C PHE A 98 -10.10 -4.78 -10.44
N PHE A 99 -10.33 -3.70 -9.70
CA PHE A 99 -9.29 -2.74 -9.36
C PHE A 99 -8.11 -3.41 -8.64
N ASN A 100 -8.39 -4.27 -7.67
CA ASN A 100 -7.36 -5.02 -6.96
C ASN A 100 -6.62 -6.05 -7.83
N MET A 101 -7.26 -6.53 -8.89
CA MET A 101 -6.62 -7.41 -9.89
C MET A 101 -5.83 -6.63 -10.96
N ARG A 102 -5.95 -5.30 -11.04
CA ARG A 102 -5.24 -4.52 -12.06
C ARG A 102 -3.73 -4.55 -11.85
N ASP A 103 -3.01 -4.67 -12.95
CA ASP A 103 -1.57 -4.45 -13.04
C ASP A 103 -1.24 -3.91 -14.43
N PHE A 104 -0.19 -3.08 -14.52
CA PHE A 104 0.30 -2.62 -15.82
C PHE A 104 1.17 -3.68 -16.48
N ALA A 105 1.17 -3.75 -17.81
CA ALA A 105 2.05 -4.66 -18.53
C ALA A 105 3.54 -4.32 -18.28
N GLY A 106 4.36 -5.36 -18.16
CA GLY A 106 5.82 -5.23 -18.16
C GLY A 106 6.39 -5.27 -19.57
N ARG A 107 7.42 -6.10 -19.79
CA ARG A 107 7.97 -6.32 -21.13
C ARG A 107 7.03 -7.19 -21.97
N ILE A 108 6.60 -6.67 -23.12
CA ILE A 108 5.70 -7.36 -24.07
C ILE A 108 6.46 -8.43 -24.86
N HIS A 109 7.48 -8.04 -25.63
CA HIS A 109 8.23 -8.97 -26.49
C HIS A 109 9.09 -9.98 -25.72
N THR A 110 9.52 -11.02 -26.43
CA THR A 110 10.37 -12.09 -25.91
C THR A 110 11.61 -11.55 -25.19
N MET A 111 11.91 -12.15 -24.03
CA MET A 111 13.12 -11.93 -23.23
C MET A 111 13.95 -13.21 -23.25
N ARG A 112 15.23 -13.10 -23.62
CA ARG A 112 16.19 -14.21 -23.54
C ARG A 112 16.98 -14.12 -22.23
N GLY A 113 17.27 -15.24 -21.58
CA GLY A 113 18.00 -15.28 -20.31
C GLY A 113 17.18 -14.81 -19.08
N HIS A 114 17.85 -14.15 -18.14
CA HIS A 114 17.29 -13.50 -16.94
C HIS A 114 16.33 -14.31 -16.07
N TRP A 115 16.48 -15.63 -16.00
CA TRP A 115 15.60 -16.51 -15.22
C TRP A 115 15.55 -16.17 -13.72
N LYS A 116 16.63 -15.57 -13.18
CA LYS A 116 16.70 -15.12 -11.77
C LYS A 116 15.72 -13.99 -11.44
N ARG A 117 15.19 -13.25 -12.44
CA ARG A 117 14.20 -12.17 -12.20
C ARG A 117 12.88 -12.66 -11.61
N ARG A 118 12.58 -13.96 -11.68
CA ARG A 118 11.40 -14.55 -11.02
C ARG A 118 11.33 -14.24 -9.52
N ALA A 119 12.47 -14.09 -8.85
CA ALA A 119 12.53 -13.77 -7.43
C ALA A 119 12.06 -12.34 -7.11
N GLN A 120 12.13 -11.42 -8.08
CA GLN A 120 11.59 -10.06 -7.94
C GLN A 120 10.09 -10.01 -8.27
N VAL A 121 9.61 -10.93 -9.11
CA VAL A 121 8.19 -11.01 -9.51
C VAL A 121 7.36 -11.71 -8.43
N LEU A 122 7.84 -12.85 -7.93
CA LEU A 122 7.17 -13.65 -6.90
C LEU A 122 7.50 -13.10 -5.51
N THR A 123 6.87 -11.98 -5.16
CA THR A 123 7.06 -11.28 -3.89
C THR A 123 5.72 -10.96 -3.24
N ASN A 124 5.75 -10.51 -1.99
CA ASN A 124 4.57 -9.98 -1.29
C ASN A 124 4.23 -8.57 -1.80
N ALA A 125 4.04 -8.42 -3.12
CA ALA A 125 3.78 -7.14 -3.74
C ALA A 125 2.51 -6.51 -3.15
N PRO A 126 2.55 -5.25 -2.70
CA PRO A 126 1.37 -4.62 -2.14
C PRO A 126 0.20 -4.61 -3.11
N THR A 127 -0.96 -5.01 -2.61
CA THR A 127 -2.23 -4.83 -3.33
C THR A 127 -2.60 -3.35 -3.38
N PRO A 128 -3.38 -2.90 -4.37
CA PRO A 128 -3.88 -1.53 -4.38
C PRO A 128 -4.60 -1.17 -3.07
N ASP A 129 -5.45 -2.07 -2.55
CA ASP A 129 -6.15 -1.87 -1.28
C ASP A 129 -5.18 -1.64 -0.09
N GLU A 130 -4.18 -2.50 0.10
CA GLU A 130 -3.23 -2.31 1.21
C GLU A 130 -2.36 -1.06 1.04
N LEU A 131 -2.01 -0.73 -0.21
CA LEU A 131 -1.18 0.44 -0.52
C LEU A 131 -1.91 1.75 -0.18
N LEU A 132 -3.20 1.83 -0.50
CA LEU A 132 -4.01 3.01 -0.18
C LEU A 132 -4.33 3.07 1.32
N ARG A 133 -4.62 1.94 1.97
CA ARG A 133 -4.92 1.89 3.42
C ARG A 133 -3.72 2.23 4.28
N TYR A 134 -2.58 1.61 3.98
CA TYR A 134 -1.33 1.79 4.74
C TYR A 134 -0.37 2.74 4.04
N SER A 135 -0.91 3.72 3.32
CA SER A 135 -0.11 4.80 2.75
C SER A 135 0.73 5.44 3.86
N PRO A 136 2.06 5.64 3.67
CA PRO A 136 2.96 6.06 4.74
C PRO A 136 2.67 7.46 5.30
N THR A 137 1.82 8.24 4.61
CA THR A 137 1.33 9.54 5.09
C THR A 137 0.15 9.43 6.04
N ILE A 138 -0.66 8.37 5.92
CA ILE A 138 -1.85 8.10 6.74
C ILE A 138 -1.49 7.14 7.86
N HIS A 139 -0.98 5.95 7.52
CA HIS A 139 -0.44 5.00 8.48
C HIS A 139 1.07 5.24 8.63
N GLN A 140 1.40 6.26 9.41
CA GLN A 140 2.78 6.70 9.59
C GLN A 140 3.63 5.62 10.25
N VAL A 141 4.89 5.53 9.81
CA VAL A 141 5.87 4.64 10.41
C VAL A 141 6.25 5.21 11.78
N TYR A 142 5.99 4.44 12.84
CA TYR A 142 6.52 4.77 14.15
C TYR A 142 8.05 4.72 14.09
N ARG A 143 8.67 5.86 14.42
CA ARG A 143 10.11 6.06 14.34
C ARG A 143 10.61 6.59 15.68
N ASP A 144 11.26 5.71 16.45
CA ASP A 144 11.78 6.01 17.78
C ASP A 144 13.26 6.40 17.70
N PHE A 145 13.57 7.62 18.13
CA PHE A 145 14.93 8.17 18.08
C PHE A 145 15.89 7.51 19.07
N LYS A 146 15.38 6.74 20.05
CA LYS A 146 16.21 5.91 20.93
C LYS A 146 17.12 4.95 20.18
N TYR A 147 16.70 4.51 18.98
CA TYR A 147 17.44 3.58 18.13
C TYR A 147 18.13 4.27 16.95
N GLU A 148 18.13 5.60 16.92
CA GLU A 148 18.68 6.40 15.83
C GLU A 148 19.76 7.37 16.32
N LEU A 149 20.57 7.86 15.39
CA LEU A 149 21.62 8.86 15.63
C LEU A 149 21.23 10.27 15.18
N ASN A 150 20.02 10.43 14.64
CA ASN A 150 19.53 11.68 14.11
C ASN A 150 18.16 11.94 14.73
N ALA A 151 17.94 13.16 15.20
CA ALA A 151 16.64 13.64 15.65
C ALA A 151 16.35 15.01 15.01
N PRO A 152 15.08 15.43 14.96
CA PRO A 152 14.72 16.80 14.62
C PRO A 152 15.25 17.80 15.64
N ILE A 153 15.38 19.06 15.20
CA ILE A 153 15.67 20.20 16.08
C ILE A 153 14.61 20.25 17.19
N GLY A 154 15.05 20.55 18.42
CA GLY A 154 14.22 20.53 19.62
C GLY A 154 14.11 19.16 20.31
N ARG A 155 14.42 18.05 19.61
CA ARG A 155 14.43 16.68 20.15
C ARG A 155 15.83 16.04 20.22
N GLU A 156 16.87 16.87 20.20
CA GLU A 156 18.28 16.47 20.19
C GLU A 156 18.66 15.49 21.33
N LYS A 157 18.00 15.58 22.48
CA LYS A 157 18.28 14.73 23.66
C LYS A 157 17.66 13.33 23.58
N GLU A 158 16.82 13.06 22.59
CA GLU A 158 16.11 11.79 22.44
C GLU A 158 16.86 10.76 21.58
N VAL A 159 17.95 11.20 20.95
CA VAL A 159 18.86 10.34 20.18
C VAL A 159 19.42 9.22 21.05
N GLN A 160 19.72 8.05 20.45
CA GLN A 160 20.35 6.92 21.13
C GLN A 160 21.48 7.40 22.04
N PRO A 161 21.55 7.04 23.33
CA PRO A 161 22.57 7.55 24.24
C PRO A 161 23.96 6.95 23.96
N GLY A 162 25.01 7.60 24.46
CA GLY A 162 26.36 7.05 24.48
C GLY A 162 27.16 7.61 25.65
N VAL A 163 28.07 6.81 26.19
CA VAL A 163 28.95 7.20 27.30
C VAL A 163 30.05 8.10 26.76
N ASN A 164 30.34 9.20 27.46
CA ASN A 164 31.39 10.17 27.12
C ASN A 164 31.26 10.76 25.71
N ARG A 165 30.02 11.05 25.27
CA ARG A 165 29.79 11.74 23.99
C ARG A 165 30.27 13.19 24.07
N VAL A 166 31.26 13.51 23.26
CA VAL A 166 31.77 14.86 23.03
C VAL A 166 31.52 15.21 21.56
N VAL A 167 30.82 16.32 21.33
CA VAL A 167 30.64 16.86 19.97
C VAL A 167 31.95 17.54 19.58
N HIS A 168 32.63 17.03 18.55
CA HIS A 168 33.91 17.58 18.10
C HIS A 168 33.72 18.73 17.11
N ASP A 169 33.23 18.43 15.92
CA ASP A 169 32.98 19.39 14.83
C ASP A 169 31.88 18.84 13.91
N MET A 170 31.50 19.62 12.90
CA MET A 170 30.53 19.21 11.87
C MET A 170 31.08 18.21 10.84
N GLY A 171 32.30 17.70 11.01
CA GLY A 171 32.90 16.72 10.10
C GLY A 171 33.32 17.28 8.74
N ASN A 172 33.69 18.56 8.64
CA ASN A 172 34.04 19.20 7.37
C ASN A 172 35.18 18.44 6.65
N PRO A 173 35.02 18.00 5.39
CA PRO A 173 36.03 17.20 4.68
C PRO A 173 37.35 17.96 4.45
N TYR A 174 37.32 19.30 4.43
CA TYR A 174 38.50 20.14 4.22
C TYR A 174 39.34 20.36 5.48
N ARG A 175 38.92 19.83 6.64
CA ARG A 175 39.63 20.02 7.91
C ARG A 175 41.03 19.43 7.96
N ARG A 176 41.29 18.43 7.11
CA ARG A 176 42.59 17.77 6.95
C ARG A 176 43.55 18.53 6.02
N ASN A 177 43.09 19.59 5.36
CA ASN A 177 43.93 20.40 4.50
C ASN A 177 44.78 21.38 5.31
N GLY A 178 45.60 22.18 4.62
CA GLY A 178 46.46 23.17 5.26
C GLY A 178 45.71 24.30 5.99
N VAL A 179 46.47 25.06 6.76
CA VAL A 179 46.01 26.14 7.66
C VAL A 179 45.05 27.14 7.00
N ARG A 180 45.23 27.43 5.71
CA ARG A 180 44.32 28.32 4.97
C ARG A 180 42.89 27.78 4.94
N SER A 181 42.71 26.48 4.72
CA SER A 181 41.38 25.86 4.76
C SER A 181 40.80 25.94 6.16
N GLN A 182 41.60 25.65 7.18
CA GLN A 182 41.20 25.77 8.60
C GLN A 182 40.67 27.16 8.97
N ARG A 183 41.28 28.22 8.43
CA ARG A 183 40.80 29.58 8.65
C ARG A 183 39.45 29.88 7.98
N MET A 184 39.13 29.25 6.85
CA MET A 184 37.89 29.52 6.11
C MET A 184 36.64 29.02 6.83
N PHE A 185 36.74 27.98 7.66
CA PHE A 185 35.59 27.40 8.38
C PHE A 185 35.64 27.62 9.90
N ARG A 186 36.47 28.56 10.37
CA ARG A 186 36.69 28.83 11.79
C ARG A 186 35.40 29.12 12.57
N ASP A 187 34.45 29.83 11.96
CA ASP A 187 33.21 30.25 12.63
C ASP A 187 32.02 29.32 12.35
N ALA A 188 32.20 28.29 11.51
CA ALA A 188 31.11 27.44 11.05
C ALA A 188 30.43 26.69 12.22
N GLU A 189 31.22 26.18 13.17
CA GLU A 189 30.71 25.48 14.36
C GLU A 189 29.88 26.40 15.24
N LYS A 190 30.39 27.61 15.52
CA LYS A 190 29.68 28.60 16.34
C LYS A 190 28.37 29.03 15.68
N ASN A 191 28.34 29.13 14.35
CA ASN A 191 27.12 29.46 13.62
C ASN A 191 26.10 28.30 13.65
N PHE A 192 26.56 27.06 13.53
CA PHE A 192 25.71 25.88 13.62
C PHE A 192 25.12 25.70 15.03
N GLU A 193 25.93 25.91 16.07
CA GLU A 193 25.47 25.87 17.46
C GLU A 193 24.40 26.94 17.74
N LYS A 194 24.58 28.16 17.22
CA LYS A 194 23.56 29.23 17.31
C LYS A 194 22.26 28.82 16.63
N TYR A 195 22.34 28.21 15.46
CA TYR A 195 21.16 27.77 14.69
C TYR A 195 20.33 26.74 15.47
N ILE A 196 20.96 25.68 16.00
CA ILE A 196 20.26 24.64 16.78
C ILE A 196 19.62 25.23 18.04
N ARG A 197 20.30 26.19 18.69
CA ARG A 197 19.80 26.80 19.93
C ARG A 197 18.64 27.75 19.69
N ALA A 198 18.61 28.51 18.60
CA ALA A 198 17.57 29.52 18.35
C ALA A 198 16.16 28.90 18.26
N ASP A 199 16.02 27.80 17.55
CA ASP A 199 14.73 27.12 17.34
C ASP A 199 14.26 26.33 18.58
N ALA A 200 15.13 26.08 19.56
CA ALA A 200 14.78 25.38 20.81
C ALA A 200 14.05 26.27 21.84
N PHE A 201 13.99 27.59 21.63
CA PHE A 201 13.40 28.57 22.57
C PHE A 201 12.12 29.25 22.08
N GLU A 202 11.65 28.98 20.86
CA GLU A 202 10.37 29.52 20.32
C GLU A 202 9.17 28.57 20.46
N ALA A 203 9.29 27.50 21.26
CA ALA A 203 8.21 26.56 21.58
C ALA A 203 7.74 26.68 23.04
#